data_AF-A0AA36AWU8-F1
#
_entry.id   AF-A0AA36AWU8-F1
#
_cell.length_a   1.000
_cell.length_b   1.000
_cell.length_c   1.000
_cell.angle_alpha   90.00
_cell.angle_beta   90.00
_cell.angle_gamma   90.00
#
_symmetry.space_group_name_H-M   'P 1'
#
loop_
_entity.id
_entity.type
_entity.pdbx_description
1 polymer ?
#
loop_
_entity_poly.entity_id
_entity_poly.type
_entity_poly.pdbx_seq_one_letter_code
_entity_poly.pdbx_strand_id
1 'polypeptide(L)'
;MILKNRMRWRGHIVRMVDERTLKQLFYGELAEGKRDRCKPRNRFKDGIRIAMRSLGMDSEEIETLISDRAGRPTKVWSGEEASEQARITQERFKEECCDREVMFFSFSLHLSFPYFKQD
;
A
#
# COMPACT_ATOMS: atom_id res chain seq x y z
N MET A 1 -7.98 -0.67 -11.09
CA MET A 1 -7.69 0.67 -11.67
C MET A 1 -6.79 1.52 -10.75
N ILE A 2 -7.00 1.45 -9.44
CA ILE A 2 -6.38 2.35 -8.47
C ILE A 2 -4.87 2.10 -8.33
N LEU A 3 -4.45 0.83 -8.32
CA LEU A 3 -3.06 0.44 -8.10
C LEU A 3 -2.13 0.91 -9.23
N LYS A 4 -2.59 0.76 -10.47
CA LYS A 4 -1.88 1.21 -11.67
C LYS A 4 -1.69 2.73 -11.70
N ASN A 5 -2.70 3.49 -11.30
CA ASN A 5 -2.61 4.95 -11.23
C ASN A 5 -1.64 5.40 -10.12
N ARG A 6 -1.71 4.76 -8.94
CA ARG A 6 -0.74 4.97 -7.86
C ARG A 6 0.69 4.69 -8.32
N MET A 7 0.89 3.67 -9.16
CA MET A 7 2.21 3.33 -9.69
C MET A 7 2.74 4.28 -10.74
N ARG A 8 1.89 4.72 -11.66
CA ARG A 8 2.27 5.77 -12.62
C ARG A 8 2.69 7.05 -11.91
N TRP A 9 1.95 7.42 -10.87
CA TRP A 9 2.25 8.61 -10.08
C TRP A 9 3.52 8.45 -9.24
N ARG A 10 3.72 7.31 -8.55
CA ARG A 10 4.97 7.03 -7.83
C ARG A 10 6.17 7.07 -8.76
N GLY A 11 6.05 6.48 -9.96
CA GLY A 11 7.13 6.55 -10.94
C GLY A 11 7.39 7.91 -11.49
N HIS A 12 6.37 8.75 -11.58
CA HIS A 12 6.61 10.14 -11.88
C HIS A 12 7.46 10.81 -10.79
N ILE A 13 7.14 10.61 -9.50
CA ILE A 13 7.88 11.18 -8.37
C ILE A 13 9.31 10.65 -8.29
N VAL A 14 9.52 9.35 -8.41
CA VAL A 14 10.86 8.72 -8.37
C VAL A 14 11.79 9.33 -9.43
N ARG A 15 11.24 9.64 -10.61
CA ARG A 15 11.97 10.24 -11.74
C ARG A 15 12.09 11.76 -11.67
N MET A 16 11.43 12.44 -10.72
CA MET A 16 11.67 13.87 -10.50
C MET A 16 13.07 14.09 -9.93
N VAL A 17 13.63 15.27 -10.13
CA VAL A 17 14.87 15.69 -9.46
C VAL A 17 14.64 15.78 -7.94
N ASP A 18 15.65 15.43 -7.14
CA ASP A 18 15.57 15.37 -5.67
C ASP A 18 15.34 16.72 -4.99
N GLU A 19 15.68 17.81 -5.68
CA GLU A 19 15.44 19.19 -5.21
C GLU A 19 13.95 19.57 -5.23
N ARG A 20 13.10 18.81 -5.95
CA ARG A 20 11.66 19.11 -6.02
C ARG A 20 11.01 18.83 -4.67
N THR A 21 10.29 19.81 -4.16
CA THR A 21 9.51 19.73 -2.91
C THR A 21 8.62 18.50 -2.83
N LEU A 22 8.03 18.07 -3.94
CA LEU A 22 7.18 16.87 -3.98
C LEU A 22 7.94 15.58 -3.71
N LYS A 23 9.16 15.44 -4.26
CA LYS A 23 10.01 14.26 -4.03
C LYS A 23 10.55 14.29 -2.61
N GLN A 24 10.98 15.46 -2.14
CA GLN A 24 11.39 15.67 -0.75
C GLN A 24 10.26 15.36 0.23
N LEU A 25 9.02 15.77 -0.05
CA LEU A 25 7.87 15.48 0.82
C LEU A 25 7.49 13.99 0.78
N PHE A 26 7.60 13.35 -0.38
CA PHE A 26 7.27 11.94 -0.55
C PHE A 26 8.21 11.02 0.23
N TYR A 27 9.50 11.35 0.26
CA TYR A 27 10.52 10.62 1.01
C TYR A 27 10.77 11.16 2.42
N GLY A 28 10.39 12.41 2.67
CA GLY A 28 10.65 13.14 3.88
C GLY A 28 9.93 12.56 5.09
N GLU A 29 10.60 12.66 6.22
CA GLU A 29 10.06 12.32 7.52
C GLU A 29 9.95 13.60 8.35
N LEU A 30 8.93 13.71 9.20
CA LEU A 30 8.87 14.80 10.17
C LEU A 30 10.06 14.64 11.13
N ALA A 31 10.95 15.62 11.16
CA ALA A 31 12.08 15.67 12.09
C ALA A 31 11.61 15.61 13.55
N GLU A 32 10.50 16.29 13.86
CA GLU A 32 9.94 16.37 15.22
C GLU A 32 8.41 16.31 15.19
N GLY A 33 7.82 15.88 16.30
CA GLY A 33 6.36 15.78 16.48
C GLY A 33 5.80 14.36 16.41
N LYS A 34 4.93 14.03 17.38
CA LYS A 34 4.18 12.77 17.48
C LYS A 34 2.70 13.07 17.27
N ARG A 35 1.99 12.23 16.51
CA ARG A 35 0.52 12.27 16.46
C ARG A 35 -0.01 11.39 17.59
N ASP A 36 -0.96 11.89 18.36
CA ASP A 36 -1.41 11.24 19.61
C ASP A 36 -2.26 9.97 19.41
N ARG A 37 -2.70 9.63 18.18
CA ARG A 37 -3.64 8.52 17.96
C ARG A 37 -3.10 7.43 17.03
N CYS A 38 -3.18 6.20 17.55
CA CYS A 38 -3.30 4.82 17.02
C CYS A 38 -2.86 4.40 15.60
N LYS A 39 -2.45 5.29 14.68
CA LYS A 39 -1.93 4.88 13.36
C LYS A 39 -0.42 5.08 13.30
N PRO A 40 0.36 4.07 12.86
CA PRO A 40 1.78 4.24 12.57
C PRO A 40 2.02 5.40 11.59
N ARG A 41 3.25 5.94 11.58
CA ARG A 41 3.72 6.97 10.62
C ARG A 41 3.79 6.40 9.20
N ASN A 42 2.65 6.01 8.62
CA ASN A 42 2.59 5.55 7.25
C ASN A 42 2.84 6.76 6.35
N ARG A 43 4.01 6.76 5.72
CA ARG A 43 4.35 7.68 4.64
C ARG A 43 3.49 7.36 3.43
N PHE A 44 3.40 8.31 2.51
CA PHE A 44 2.69 8.09 1.25
C PHE A 44 3.32 6.91 0.46
N LYS A 45 4.64 6.73 0.53
CA LYS A 45 5.34 5.57 -0.05
C LYS A 45 4.92 4.24 0.60
N ASP A 46 4.56 4.25 1.88
CA ASP A 46 4.25 3.03 2.65
C ASP A 46 2.90 2.44 2.23
N GLY A 47 1.92 3.27 1.86
CA GLY A 47 0.65 2.78 1.32
C GLY A 47 0.80 2.03 0.00
N ILE A 48 1.75 2.48 -0.84
CA ILE A 48 2.08 1.80 -2.10
C ILE A 48 2.89 0.53 -1.83
N ARG A 49 3.79 0.55 -0.84
CA ARG A 49 4.49 -0.66 -0.38
C ARG A 49 3.52 -1.75 0.08
N ILE A 50 2.49 -1.37 0.85
CA ILE A 50 1.51 -2.34 1.35
C ILE A 50 0.79 -3.05 0.21
N ALA A 51 0.31 -2.27 -0.76
CA ALA A 51 -0.38 -2.81 -1.93
C ALA A 51 0.52 -3.64 -2.86
N MET A 52 1.84 -3.58 -2.68
CA MET A 52 2.78 -4.35 -3.48
C MET A 52 3.23 -5.64 -2.79
N ARG A 53 3.30 -5.64 -1.45
CA ARG A 53 3.45 -6.90 -0.71
C ARG A 53 2.27 -7.82 -0.94
N SER A 54 1.05 -7.29 -1.11
CA SER A 54 -0.11 -8.11 -1.50
C SER A 54 0.01 -8.72 -2.91
N LEU A 55 0.90 -8.19 -3.76
CA LEU A 55 1.24 -8.75 -5.06
C LEU A 55 2.54 -9.60 -5.04
N GLY A 56 3.14 -9.80 -3.86
CA GLY A 56 4.36 -10.61 -3.71
C GLY A 56 5.64 -9.92 -4.18
N MET A 57 5.72 -8.59 -4.15
CA MET A 57 6.94 -7.85 -4.52
C MET A 57 7.56 -7.11 -3.33
N ASP A 58 8.89 -7.02 -3.33
CA ASP A 58 9.66 -6.33 -2.30
C ASP A 58 9.86 -4.82 -2.59
N SER A 59 10.13 -4.02 -1.55
CA SER A 59 10.23 -2.56 -1.60
C SER A 59 11.29 -2.03 -2.58
N GLU A 60 12.46 -2.65 -2.65
CA GLU A 60 13.59 -2.17 -3.47
C GLU A 60 13.41 -2.49 -4.95
N GLU A 61 12.90 -3.69 -5.24
CA GLU A 61 12.53 -4.09 -6.60
C GLU A 61 11.54 -3.10 -7.22
N ILE A 62 10.60 -2.60 -6.42
CA ILE A 62 9.59 -1.69 -6.94
C ILE A 62 10.21 -0.35 -7.34
N GLU A 63 11.17 0.20 -6.59
CA GLU A 63 11.77 1.51 -6.91
C GLU A 63 12.61 1.45 -8.19
N THR A 64 13.38 0.38 -8.35
CA THR A 64 14.18 0.12 -9.55
C THR A 64 13.27 -0.08 -10.77
N LEU A 65 12.25 -0.93 -10.65
CA LEU A 65 11.28 -1.20 -11.72
C LEU A 65 10.45 0.02 -12.14
N ILE A 66 10.17 0.91 -11.19
CA ILE A 66 9.37 2.12 -11.43
C ILE A 66 10.21 3.23 -12.08
N SER A 67 11.51 3.26 -11.81
CA SER A 67 12.46 4.19 -12.45
C SER A 67 12.55 3.93 -13.96
N ASP A 68 12.54 2.66 -14.36
CA ASP A 68 12.51 2.27 -15.76
C ASP A 68 11.12 2.49 -16.40
N ARG A 69 11.09 3.26 -17.49
CA ARG A 69 9.86 3.57 -18.23
C ARG A 69 9.40 2.39 -19.08
N ALA A 70 10.33 1.56 -19.55
CA ALA A 70 10.09 0.43 -20.43
C ALA A 70 9.78 -0.86 -19.64
N GLY A 71 10.50 -1.11 -18.55
CA GLY A 71 10.37 -2.28 -17.69
C GLY A 71 9.20 -2.29 -16.71
N ARG A 72 8.05 -1.69 -17.07
CA ARG A 72 6.87 -1.68 -16.20
C ARG A 72 6.50 -3.12 -15.80
N PRO A 73 6.33 -3.44 -14.51
CA PRO A 73 6.15 -4.82 -14.09
C PRO A 73 4.83 -5.38 -14.63
N THR A 74 4.92 -6.39 -15.50
CA THR A 74 3.77 -7.18 -15.95
C THR A 74 2.99 -7.71 -14.76
N LYS A 75 3.68 -8.17 -13.72
CA LYS A 75 3.13 -8.60 -12.42
C LYS A 75 2.21 -7.56 -11.73
N VAL A 76 2.52 -6.26 -11.83
CA VAL A 76 1.66 -5.18 -11.28
C VAL A 76 0.38 -5.02 -12.12
N TRP A 77 0.52 -5.10 -13.43
CA TRP A 77 -0.60 -4.92 -14.36
C TRP A 77 -1.51 -6.15 -14.42
N SER A 78 -0.97 -7.35 -14.27
CA SER A 78 -1.73 -8.59 -14.22
C SER A 78 -2.41 -8.81 -12.86
N GLY A 79 -1.79 -8.37 -11.76
CA GLY A 79 -2.34 -8.49 -10.41
C GLY A 79 -3.38 -7.42 -10.03
N GLU A 80 -3.70 -6.49 -10.93
CA GLU A 80 -4.55 -5.34 -10.64
C GLU A 80 -6.00 -5.74 -10.35
N GLU A 81 -6.56 -6.69 -11.09
CA GLU A 81 -7.93 -7.15 -10.91
C GLU A 81 -8.11 -7.86 -9.56
N ALA A 82 -7.19 -8.76 -9.23
CA ALA A 82 -7.18 -9.46 -7.95
C ALA A 82 -7.04 -8.48 -6.76
N SER A 83 -6.19 -7.46 -6.89
CA SER A 83 -6.04 -6.45 -5.85
C SER A 83 -7.28 -5.58 -5.67
N GLU A 84 -8.01 -5.26 -6.75
CA GLU A 84 -9.25 -4.48 -6.67
C GLU A 84 -10.37 -5.31 -6.05
N GLN A 85 -10.50 -6.58 -6.45
CA GLN A 85 -11.46 -7.51 -5.88
C GLN A 85 -11.22 -7.70 -4.37
N ALA A 86 -9.96 -7.91 -3.95
CA ALA A 86 -9.63 -8.03 -2.53
C ALA A 86 -10.03 -6.78 -1.72
N ARG A 87 -9.86 -5.58 -2.29
CA ARG A 87 -10.29 -4.33 -1.65
C ARG A 87 -11.81 -4.23 -1.54
N ILE A 88 -12.54 -4.54 -2.63
CA ILE A 88 -14.02 -4.54 -2.63
C ILE A 88 -14.56 -5.55 -1.63
N THR A 89 -13.98 -6.75 -1.57
CA THR A 89 -14.36 -7.77 -0.58
C THR A 89 -14.08 -7.29 0.84
N GLN A 90 -12.95 -6.62 1.09
CA GLN A 90 -12.64 -6.07 2.41
C GLN A 90 -13.60 -4.94 2.81
N GLU A 91 -14.00 -4.07 1.88
CA GLU A 91 -14.98 -3.02 2.15
C GLU A 91 -16.36 -3.62 2.40
N ARG A 92 -16.80 -4.57 1.58
CA ARG A 92 -18.04 -5.33 1.80
C ARG A 92 -18.05 -6.03 3.16
N PHE A 93 -16.93 -6.67 3.54
CA PHE A 93 -16.80 -7.30 4.85
C PHE A 93 -16.94 -6.27 6.00
N LYS A 94 -16.37 -5.07 5.86
CA LYS A 94 -16.54 -4.00 6.86
C LYS A 94 -17.97 -3.52 6.94
N GLU A 95 -18.64 -3.35 5.81
CA GLU A 95 -20.06 -2.98 5.73
C GLU A 95 -20.94 -4.05 6.40
N GLU A 96 -20.74 -5.32 6.06
CA GLU A 96 -21.42 -6.46 6.70
C GLU A 96 -21.15 -6.56 8.21
N CYS A 97 -19.94 -6.20 8.65
CA CYS A 97 -19.60 -6.13 10.08
C CYS A 97 -20.15 -4.88 10.78
N CYS A 98 -20.44 -3.79 10.06
CA CYS A 98 -21.06 -2.58 10.63
C CYS A 98 -22.58 -2.68 10.71
N ASP A 99 -23.23 -3.46 9.83
CA ASP A 99 -24.68 -3.68 9.83
C ASP A 99 -25.14 -4.69 10.90
N ARG A 100 -24.21 -5.44 11.50
CA ARG A 100 -24.49 -6.39 12.59
C ARG A 100 -23.93 -5.85 13.90
N GLU A 101 -24.80 -5.35 14.77
CA GLU A 101 -24.52 -5.14 16.20
C GLU A 101 -24.12 -6.47 16.88
N VAL A 102 -22.90 -6.93 16.67
CA VAL A 102 -22.26 -7.94 17.50
C VAL A 102 -20.74 -7.76 17.43
N MET A 103 -20.25 -6.79 18.19
CA MET A 103 -18.98 -6.99 18.86
C MET A 103 -19.18 -8.17 19.84
N PHE A 104 -18.52 -9.29 19.61
CA PHE A 104 -17.76 -10.08 20.58
C PHE A 104 -17.53 -11.51 20.04
N PHE A 105 -16.25 -11.89 19.95
CA PHE A 105 -15.77 -13.27 19.96
C PHE A 105 -16.29 -14.25 18.87
N SER A 106 -15.55 -14.35 17.75
CA SER A 106 -14.95 -15.65 17.40
C SER A 106 -13.73 -15.45 16.50
N PHE A 107 -12.58 -15.38 17.16
CA PHE A 107 -11.31 -15.72 16.55
C PHE A 107 -11.30 -17.25 16.41
N SER A 108 -11.58 -17.78 15.21
CA SER A 108 -11.23 -19.17 14.88
C SER A 108 -11.07 -19.38 13.37
N LEU A 109 -9.81 -19.24 12.94
CA LEU A 109 -9.11 -20.11 11.99
C LEU A 109 -9.82 -20.53 10.69
N HIS A 110 -9.67 -19.71 9.64
CA HIS A 110 -8.97 -20.13 8.40
C HIS A 110 -8.88 -18.95 7.43
N LEU A 111 -7.71 -18.32 7.39
CA LEU A 111 -7.06 -17.73 6.21
C LEU A 111 -5.90 -16.90 6.76
N SER A 112 -4.71 -17.50 6.76
CA SER A 112 -3.46 -16.85 7.11
C SER A 112 -3.20 -15.67 6.18
N PHE A 113 -3.63 -14.47 6.59
CA PHE A 113 -3.14 -13.21 6.06
C PHE A 113 -1.94 -12.78 6.92
N PRO A 114 -0.69 -12.88 6.43
CA PRO A 114 0.47 -12.42 7.19
C PRO A 114 0.63 -10.92 6.99
N TYR A 115 0.11 -10.12 7.90
CA TYR A 115 0.48 -8.70 7.98
C TYR A 115 0.71 -8.24 9.43
N PHE A 116 1.48 -9.02 10.18
CA PHE A 116 2.16 -8.54 11.37
C PHE A 116 3.30 -9.48 11.76
N LYS A 117 4.52 -9.16 11.36
CA LYS A 117 5.73 -9.51 12.12
C LYS A 117 6.66 -8.31 12.09
N GLN A 118 7.02 -7.91 13.28
CA GLN A 118 7.88 -6.80 13.60
C GLN A 118 9.12 -7.43 14.20
N ASP A 119 10.22 -7.33 13.47
CA ASP A 119 11.59 -7.36 13.97
C ASP A 119 12.33 -6.24 13.23
#